data_AF-A0A3A8PLB8-F1
#
_entry.id   AF-A0A3A8PLB8-F1
#
_cell.length_a   1.000
_cell.length_b   1.000
_cell.length_c   1.000
_cell.angle_alpha   90.00
_cell.angle_beta   90.00
_cell.angle_gamma   90.00
#
_symmetry.space_group_name_H-M   'P 1'
#
loop_
_entity.id
_entity.type
_entity.pdbx_description
1 polymer ?
#
loop_
_entity_poly.entity_id
_entity_poly.type
_entity_poly.pdbx_seq_one_letter_code
_entity_poly.pdbx_strand_id
1 'polypeptide(L)' 'MSYRPRIRELMDELKHLGCRARPLRGGSHQKWTTPGGAALSVVITRPGDEVSRTVLTSIRRVLRKECLRLGFDRA' A
#
# COMPACT_ATOMS: atom_id res chain seq x y z
N MET A 1 15.46 -7.96 -12.30
CA MET A 1 15.49 -6.97 -11.20
C MET A 1 14.13 -6.99 -10.52
N SER A 2 14.05 -7.25 -9.21
CA SER A 2 12.78 -7.15 -8.49
C SER A 2 12.50 -5.67 -8.21
N TYR A 3 11.64 -5.05 -9.01
CA TYR A 3 11.22 -3.67 -8.78
C TYR A 3 10.63 -3.51 -7.37
N ARG A 4 11.07 -2.47 -6.65
CA ARG A 4 10.54 -2.10 -5.34
C ARG A 4 9.95 -0.70 -5.44
N PRO A 5 8.63 -0.55 -5.29
CA PRO A 5 8.02 0.77 -5.32
C PRO A 5 8.47 1.56 -4.10
N ARG A 6 8.58 2.88 -4.26
CA ARG A 6 8.72 3.83 -3.16
C ARG A 6 7.40 3.91 -2.39
N ILE A 7 7.47 4.28 -1.11
CA ILE A 7 6.28 4.43 -0.27
C ILE A 7 5.28 5.41 -0.89
N ARG A 8 5.76 6.51 -1.47
CA ARG A 8 4.90 7.47 -2.20
C ARG A 8 4.15 6.83 -3.37
N GLU A 9 4.84 6.05 -4.21
CA GLU A 9 4.22 5.37 -5.37
C GLU A 9 3.13 4.39 -4.92
N LEU A 10 3.41 3.62 -3.86
CA LEU A 10 2.41 2.75 -3.26
C LEU A 10 1.20 3.53 -2.73
N MET A 11 1.41 4.64 -2.02
CA MET A 11 0.33 5.45 -1.47
C MET A 11 -0.55 6.06 -2.56
N ASP A 12 0.05 6.54 -3.65
CA ASP A 12 -0.68 7.13 -4.76
C ASP A 12 -1.48 6.07 -5.53
N GLU A 13 -0.92 4.88 -5.75
CA GLU A 13 -1.66 3.74 -6.31
C GLU A 13 -2.81 3.27 -5.42
N LEU A 14 -2.63 3.23 -4.09
CA LEU A 14 -3.72 2.90 -3.18
C LEU A 14 -4.87 3.92 -3.28
N LYS A 15 -4.59 5.21 -3.46
CA LYS A 15 -5.63 6.22 -3.72
C LYS A 15 -6.33 5.99 -5.05
N HIS A 16 -5.58 5.67 -6.12
CA HIS A 16 -6.17 5.37 -7.43
C HIS A 16 -7.10 4.16 -7.38
N LEU A 17 -6.79 3.15 -6.56
CA LEU A 17 -7.64 1.99 -6.31
C LEU A 17 -8.87 2.31 -5.41
N GLY A 18 -9.07 3.57 -5.01
CA GLY A 18 -10.16 3.97 -4.12
C GLY A 18 -9.94 3.58 -2.65
N CYS A 19 -8.73 3.17 -2.26
CA CYS A 19 -8.44 2.91 -0.85
C CYS A 19 -8.39 4.25 -0.09
N ARG A 20 -8.90 4.23 1.14
CA ARG A 20 -8.98 5.41 2.01
C ARG A 20 -7.98 5.30 3.15
N ALA A 21 -7.09 6.27 3.25
CA ALA A 21 -6.19 6.39 4.39
C ALA A 21 -6.95 6.89 5.62
N ARG A 22 -6.65 6.32 6.79
CA ARG A 22 -7.02 6.92 8.08
C ARG A 22 -5.98 7.97 8.47
N PRO A 23 -6.39 9.05 9.18
CA PRO A 23 -5.46 10.03 9.71
C PRO A 23 -4.39 9.36 10.58
N LEU A 24 -3.14 9.80 10.43
CA LEU A 24 -2.04 9.36 11.29
C LEU A 24 -2.31 9.87 12.71
N ARG A 25 -2.44 8.95 13.67
CA ARG A 25 -2.59 9.27 15.10
C ARG A 25 -1.28 8.98 15.85
N GLY A 26 -0.16 9.43 15.27
CA GLY A 26 1.20 9.12 15.74
C GLY A 26 1.76 7.80 15.19
N GLY A 27 3.09 7.70 15.16
CA GLY A 27 3.83 6.52 14.70
C GLY A 27 4.10 6.46 13.18
N SER A 28 4.89 5.48 12.78
CA SER A 28 5.36 5.28 11.39
C SER A 28 4.43 4.37 10.57
N HIS A 29 3.15 4.24 10.93
CA HIS A 29 2.21 3.35 10.25
C HIS A 29 0.93 4.08 9.87
N GLN A 30 0.59 4.09 8.58
CA GLN A 30 -0.70 4.56 8.10
C GLN A 30 -1.62 3.39 7.83
N LYS A 31 -2.80 3.42 8.45
CA LYS A 31 -3.87 2.46 8.17
C LYS A 31 -4.64 2.91 6.93
N TRP A 32 -4.95 1.97 6.06
CA TRP A 32 -5.76 2.16 4.87
C TRP A 32 -6.92 1.18 4.88
N THR A 33 -8.00 1.54 4.21
CA THR A 33 -9.17 0.68 4.02
C THR A 33 -9.47 0.59 2.54
N THR A 34 -9.59 -0.62 2.01
CA THR A 34 -9.96 -0.87 0.61
C THR A 34 -11.43 -0.54 0.35
N PRO A 35 -11.86 -0.41 -0.92
CA PRO A 35 -13.28 -0.30 -1.28
C PRO A 35 -14.16 -1.41 -0.71
N GLY A 36 -13.66 -2.66 -0.62
CA GLY A 36 -14.36 -3.79 -0.01
C GLY A 36 -14.31 -3.84 1.52
N GLY A 37 -13.65 -2.87 2.17
CA GLY A 37 -13.62 -2.73 3.62
C GLY A 37 -12.47 -3.45 4.32
N ALA A 38 -11.59 -4.16 3.61
CA ALA A 38 -10.39 -4.75 4.21
C ALA A 38 -9.41 -3.68 4.70
N ALA A 39 -8.76 -3.97 5.84
CA ALA A 39 -7.74 -3.10 6.40
C ALA A 39 -6.35 -3.43 5.87
N LEU A 40 -5.60 -2.39 5.56
CA LEU A 40 -4.21 -2.41 5.11
C LEU A 40 -3.38 -1.55 6.08
N SER A 41 -2.10 -1.88 6.25
CA SER A 41 -1.17 -1.04 6.99
C SER A 41 0.09 -0.81 6.16
N VAL A 42 0.38 0.47 5.90
CA VAL A 42 1.58 0.91 5.18
C VAL A 42 2.52 1.53 6.21
N VAL A 43 3.75 1.02 6.26
CA VAL A 43 4.80 1.61 7.11
C VAL A 43 5.37 2.83 6.36
N ILE A 44 5.28 4.01 6.97
CA ILE A 44 5.82 5.28 6.50
C ILE A 44 7.03 5.63 7.37
N THR A 45 8.19 5.07 7.07
CA THR A 45 9.47 5.50 7.69
C THR A 45 9.86 6.86 7.14
N ARG A 46 10.02 6.97 5.81
CA ARG A 46 10.15 8.21 5.05
C ARG A 46 9.46 8.01 3.69
N PRO A 47 8.68 8.97 3.17
CA PRO A 47 7.96 8.80 1.90
C PRO A 47 8.84 8.43 0.69
N GLY A 48 10.13 8.79 0.72
CA GLY A 48 11.10 8.46 -0.33
C GLY A 48 11.74 7.08 -0.23
N ASP A 49 11.55 6.37 0.89
CA ASP A 49 12.11 5.03 1.08
C ASP A 49 11.36 3.99 0.24
N GLU A 50 12.06 2.90 -0.08
CA GLU A 50 11.46 1.72 -0.69
C GLU A 50 10.51 1.01 0.28
N VAL A 51 9.39 0.50 -0.26
CA VAL A 51 8.52 -0.38 0.49
C VAL A 51 9.21 -1.72 0.71
N SER A 52 9.25 -2.18 1.96
CA SER A 52 9.81 -3.50 2.26
C SER A 52 9.03 -4.61 1.57
N ARG A 53 9.73 -5.66 1.13
CA ARG A 53 9.12 -6.83 0.45
C ARG A 53 8.00 -7.45 1.27
N THR A 54 8.15 -7.51 2.58
CA THR A 54 7.14 -8.04 3.51
C THR A 54 5.85 -7.22 3.50
N VAL A 55 5.97 -5.88 3.59
CA VAL A 55 4.81 -4.98 3.53
C VAL A 55 4.11 -5.10 2.17
N LEU A 56 4.87 -5.07 1.08
CA LEU A 56 4.33 -5.21 -0.27
C LEU A 56 3.60 -6.54 -0.47
N THR A 57 4.17 -7.65 0.04
CA THR A 57 3.56 -8.99 -0.05
C THR A 57 2.25 -9.06 0.75
N SER A 58 2.22 -8.46 1.95
CA SER A 58 1.01 -8.37 2.77
C SER A 58 -0.10 -7.58 2.05
N ILE A 59 0.23 -6.41 1.51
CA ILE A 59 -0.72 -5.56 0.77
C ILE A 59 -1.26 -6.29 -0.45
N ARG A 60 -0.38 -6.89 -1.28
CA ARG A 60 -0.79 -7.68 -2.45
C ARG A 60 -1.76 -8.81 -2.07
N ARG A 61 -1.53 -9.49 -0.93
CA ARG A 61 -2.41 -10.56 -0.46
C ARG A 61 -3.82 -10.05 -0.14
N VAL A 62 -3.93 -8.86 0.46
CA VAL A 62 -5.23 -8.26 0.78
C VAL A 62 -5.92 -7.77 -0.50
N LEU A 63 -5.22 -7.02 -1.35
CA LEU A 63 -5.79 -6.49 -2.60
C LEU A 63 -6.31 -7.61 -3.52
N ARG A 64 -5.58 -8.73 -3.63
CA ARG A 64 -6.00 -9.89 -4.43
C ARG A 64 -7.32 -10.50 -3.96
N LYS A 65 -7.64 -10.46 -2.66
CA LYS A 65 -8.92 -10.98 -2.15
C LYS A 65 -10.11 -10.15 -2.64
N GLU A 66 -9.88 -8.90 -2.97
CA GLU A 66 -10.89 -7.97 -3.49
C GLU A 66 -10.75 -7.74 -5.00
N CYS A 67 -10.01 -8.59 -5.70
CA CYS A 67 -9.74 -8.46 -7.14
C CYS A 67 -9.05 -7.13 -7.55
N LEU A 68 -8.40 -6.44 -6.60
CA LEU A 68 -7.62 -5.23 -6.85
C LEU A 68 -6.15 -5.59 -7.20
N ARG A 69 -5.53 -4.80 -8.06
CA ARG A 69 -4.14 -4.97 -8.51
C ARG A 69 -3.41 -3.64 -8.53
N LEU A 70 -2.17 -3.63 -8.06
CA LEU A 70 -1.29 -2.45 -8.14
C LEU A 70 -0.83 -2.26 -9.58
N GLY A 71 -0.82 -1.02 -10.11
CA GLY A 71 -0.49 -0.75 -11.50
C GLY A 71 0.92 -1.21 -11.90
N PHE A 72 1.86 -1.19 -10.95
CA PHE A 72 3.25 -1.64 -11.14
C PHE A 72 3.46 -3.16 -10.99
N ASP A 73 2.42 -3.96 -10.79
CA ASP A 73 2.50 -5.43 -10.91
C ASP A 73 2.51 -5.88 -12.40
N ARG A 74 2.36 -4.95 -13.35
CA ARG A 74 2.41 -5.20 -14.81
C ARG A 74 3.83 -5.09 -15.43
N ALA A 75 4.86 -4.80 -14.63
CA ALA A 75 6.25 -4.67 -15.08
C ALA A 75 7.06 -5.96 -14.85
#